data_AF-A0A9E5NFA7-F1
#
_entry.id   AF-A0A9E5NFA7-F1
#
_cell.length_a   1.000
_cell.length_b   1.000
_cell.length_c   1.000
_cell.angle_alpha   90.00
_cell.angle_beta   90.00
_cell.angle_gamma   90.00
#
_symmetry.space_group_name_H-M   'P 1'
#
loop_
_entity.id
_entity.type
_entity.pdbx_description
1 polymer ?
#
loop_
_entity_poly.entity_id
_entity_poly.type
_entity_poly.pdbx_seq_one_letter_code
_entity_poly.pdbx_strand_id
1 'polypeptide(L)'
;PATEYDGFPQLENGIGLVRQLLDGWADVKREDLGAITGQAVAVCGTLVAPILHRILQELGELSRLDITLVPVENTFFGSMVTVSGLLTGDEVLAVLQNGDLGDGVLLPRAMFDAKGDVTLDDRTAGDIESHLKVPVRVTSSMPEMLSHFETMR
;
A
#
# COMPACT_ATOMS: atom_id res chain seq x y z
N PRO A 1 -18.82 -9.64 -24.41
CA PRO A 1 -17.65 -10.54 -24.61
C PRO A 1 -16.38 -9.70 -24.74
N ALA A 2 -15.61 -9.62 -23.66
CA ALA A 2 -14.36 -8.87 -23.57
C ALA A 2 -13.19 -9.78 -23.92
N THR A 3 -13.08 -10.14 -25.18
CA THR A 3 -11.98 -10.95 -25.71
C THR A 3 -11.23 -10.11 -26.75
N GLU A 4 -9.92 -10.02 -26.56
CA GLU A 4 -8.93 -9.25 -27.34
C GLU A 4 -8.83 -7.75 -27.02
N TYR A 5 -8.16 -7.46 -25.89
CA TYR A 5 -7.25 -6.32 -25.82
C TYR A 5 -5.83 -6.90 -25.72
N ASP A 6 -4.95 -6.43 -26.60
CA ASP A 6 -3.54 -6.80 -26.78
C ASP A 6 -2.83 -7.35 -25.54
N GLY A 7 -2.47 -8.64 -25.60
CA GLY A 7 -1.11 -9.18 -25.39
C GLY A 7 -0.29 -8.88 -24.13
N PHE A 8 -0.69 -7.97 -23.26
CA PHE A 8 -0.06 -7.68 -21.98
C PHE A 8 -0.92 -8.29 -20.89
N PRO A 9 -0.37 -9.14 -20.00
CA PRO A 9 -1.09 -9.56 -18.83
C PRO A 9 -1.54 -8.30 -18.07
N GLN A 10 -2.85 -8.06 -18.03
CA GLN A 10 -3.44 -6.86 -17.41
C GLN A 10 -3.10 -6.70 -15.91
N LEU A 11 -2.39 -7.66 -15.34
CA LEU A 11 -1.88 -7.68 -13.97
C LEU A 11 -1.02 -6.45 -13.65
N GLU A 12 -0.30 -5.88 -14.63
CA GLU A 12 0.62 -4.76 -14.40
C GLU A 12 0.03 -3.37 -14.68
N ASN A 13 -1.15 -3.29 -15.29
CA ASN A 13 -1.81 -2.01 -15.51
C ASN A 13 -2.59 -1.62 -14.24
N GLY A 14 -2.61 -0.32 -13.88
CA GLY A 14 -3.23 0.15 -12.62
C GLY A 14 -4.67 -0.32 -12.39
N ILE A 15 -5.43 -0.63 -13.45
CA ILE A 15 -6.77 -1.23 -13.38
C ILE A 15 -6.72 -2.67 -12.83
N GLY A 16 -5.75 -3.48 -13.27
CA GLY A 16 -5.56 -4.85 -12.80
C GLY A 16 -5.16 -4.92 -11.33
N LEU A 17 -4.35 -3.96 -10.86
CA LEU A 17 -4.00 -3.84 -9.44
C LEU A 17 -5.22 -3.51 -8.57
N VAL A 18 -6.08 -2.59 -9.01
CA VAL A 18 -7.34 -2.29 -8.30
C VAL A 18 -8.26 -3.50 -8.28
N ARG A 19 -8.36 -4.24 -9.38
CA ARG A 19 -9.19 -5.45 -9.43
C ARG A 19 -8.67 -6.52 -8.45
N GLN A 20 -7.37 -6.77 -8.45
CA GLN A 20 -6.73 -7.72 -7.52
C GLN A 20 -6.94 -7.32 -6.07
N LEU A 21 -6.82 -6.03 -5.75
CA LEU A 21 -7.10 -5.49 -4.42
C LEU A 21 -8.54 -5.77 -3.99
N LEU A 22 -9.52 -5.50 -4.86
CA LEU A 22 -10.94 -5.70 -4.58
C LEU A 22 -11.30 -7.18 -4.44
N ASP A 23 -10.77 -8.05 -5.30
CA ASP A 23 -10.99 -9.49 -5.22
C ASP A 23 -10.36 -10.06 -3.94
N GLY A 24 -9.11 -9.68 -3.63
CA GLY A 24 -8.43 -10.07 -2.40
C GLY A 24 -9.16 -9.58 -1.15
N TRP A 25 -9.70 -8.35 -1.16
CA TRP A 25 -10.53 -7.87 -0.06
C TRP A 25 -11.83 -8.67 0.08
N ALA A 26 -12.50 -8.98 -1.04
CA ALA A 26 -13.73 -9.74 -1.03
C ALA A 26 -13.55 -11.12 -0.38
N ASP A 27 -12.39 -11.75 -0.59
CA ASP A 27 -12.06 -13.05 0.00
C ASP A 27 -11.71 -12.92 1.49
N VAL A 28 -10.78 -12.03 1.84
CA VAL A 28 -10.31 -11.81 3.22
C VAL A 28 -11.45 -11.42 4.16
N LYS A 29 -12.38 -10.57 3.74
CA LYS A 29 -13.45 -10.07 4.63
C LYS A 29 -14.50 -11.12 5.02
N ARG A 30 -14.40 -12.34 4.48
CA ARG A 30 -15.24 -13.49 4.87
C ARG A 30 -14.59 -14.33 5.98
N GLU A 31 -13.34 -14.06 6.32
CA GLU A 31 -12.59 -14.76 7.37
C GLU A 31 -12.82 -14.12 8.75
N ASP A 32 -12.39 -14.81 9.81
CA ASP A 32 -12.42 -14.26 11.17
C ASP A 32 -11.17 -13.42 11.43
N LEU A 33 -11.34 -12.10 11.40
CA LEU A 33 -10.26 -11.12 11.57
C LEU A 33 -10.19 -10.54 12.99
N GLY A 34 -11.04 -11.00 13.92
CA GLY A 34 -11.22 -10.39 15.24
C GLY A 34 -10.01 -10.52 16.19
N ALA A 35 -9.07 -11.43 15.86
CA ALA A 35 -7.82 -11.61 16.58
C ALA A 35 -6.67 -10.72 16.06
N ILE A 36 -6.81 -10.15 14.87
CA ILE A 36 -5.78 -9.29 14.26
C ILE A 36 -5.87 -7.90 14.90
N THR A 37 -4.74 -7.41 15.42
CA THR A 37 -4.63 -6.11 16.10
C THR A 37 -3.30 -5.46 15.78
N GLY A 38 -3.30 -4.13 15.72
CA GLY A 38 -2.14 -3.30 15.46
C GLY A 38 -2.55 -1.91 14.96
N GLN A 39 -1.63 -0.96 15.03
CA GLN A 39 -1.79 0.38 14.50
C GLN A 39 -0.73 0.60 13.41
N ALA A 40 -1.09 1.11 12.24
CA ALA A 40 -0.11 1.33 11.18
C ALA A 40 -0.49 2.48 10.27
N VAL A 41 0.47 2.92 9.44
CA VAL A 41 0.22 3.86 8.34
C VAL A 41 0.34 3.14 7.01
N ALA A 42 -0.66 3.27 6.14
CA ALA A 42 -0.62 2.76 4.78
C ALA A 42 -0.47 3.89 3.77
N VAL A 43 0.45 3.75 2.82
CA VAL A 43 0.73 4.76 1.78
C VAL A 43 0.06 4.38 0.47
N CYS A 44 -0.45 5.37 -0.27
CA CYS A 44 -0.91 5.16 -1.64
C CYS A 44 -0.84 6.45 -2.49
N GLY A 45 -0.97 6.31 -3.80
CA GLY A 45 -1.25 7.45 -4.68
C GLY A 45 -2.71 7.92 -4.55
N THR A 46 -2.96 9.18 -4.86
CA THR A 46 -4.27 9.83 -4.67
C THR A 46 -5.41 9.17 -5.47
N LEU A 47 -5.12 8.51 -6.59
CA LEU A 47 -6.14 7.88 -7.44
C LEU A 47 -6.88 6.74 -6.73
N VAL A 48 -6.14 5.91 -5.98
CA VAL A 48 -6.70 4.71 -5.34
C VAL A 48 -7.20 4.98 -3.92
N ALA A 49 -6.86 6.15 -3.35
CA ALA A 49 -7.19 6.51 -1.98
C ALA A 49 -8.68 6.34 -1.60
N PRO A 50 -9.67 6.74 -2.42
CA PRO A 50 -11.09 6.54 -2.07
C PRO A 50 -11.47 5.06 -1.92
N ILE A 51 -10.86 4.19 -2.71
CA ILE A 51 -11.11 2.74 -2.67
C ILE A 51 -10.46 2.14 -1.42
N LEU A 52 -9.19 2.47 -1.17
CA LEU A 52 -8.47 1.99 0.01
C LEU A 52 -9.09 2.48 1.32
N HIS A 53 -9.57 3.73 1.38
CA HIS A 53 -10.26 4.22 2.56
C HIS A 53 -11.47 3.37 2.92
N ARG A 54 -12.30 3.02 1.93
CA ARG A 54 -13.46 2.15 2.16
C ARG A 54 -13.03 0.77 2.66
N ILE A 55 -12.01 0.18 2.05
CA ILE A 55 -11.51 -1.15 2.44
C ILE A 55 -10.99 -1.12 3.88
N LEU A 56 -10.18 -0.12 4.23
CA LEU A 56 -9.59 0.00 5.57
C LEU A 56 -10.63 0.33 6.64
N GLN A 57 -11.69 1.06 6.30
CA GLN A 57 -12.85 1.24 7.19
C GLN A 57 -13.56 -0.08 7.46
N GLU A 58 -13.92 -0.84 6.42
CA GLU A 58 -14.56 -2.15 6.58
C GLU A 58 -13.62 -3.11 7.36
N LEU A 59 -12.29 -3.05 7.14
CA LEU A 59 -11.31 -3.84 7.87
C LEU A 59 -11.23 -3.48 9.36
N GLY A 60 -11.26 -2.19 9.70
CA GLY A 60 -11.26 -1.73 11.09
C GLY A 60 -12.52 -2.15 11.86
N GLU A 61 -13.66 -2.32 11.18
CA GLU A 61 -14.90 -2.84 11.77
C GLU A 61 -14.85 -4.35 12.04
N LEU A 62 -14.10 -5.09 11.21
CA LEU A 62 -13.99 -6.55 11.26
C LEU A 62 -12.81 -7.06 12.10
N SER A 63 -11.89 -6.16 12.48
CA SER A 63 -10.66 -6.48 13.21
C SER A 63 -10.42 -5.48 14.34
N ARG A 64 -9.22 -5.50 14.93
CA ARG A 64 -8.76 -4.50 15.89
C ARG A 64 -7.61 -3.67 15.30
N LEU A 65 -7.61 -3.53 13.98
CA LEU A 65 -6.62 -2.76 13.26
C LEU A 65 -7.04 -1.29 13.19
N ASP A 66 -6.09 -0.40 13.45
CA ASP A 66 -6.21 1.04 13.20
C ASP A 66 -5.17 1.44 12.14
N ILE A 67 -5.61 1.49 10.89
CA ILE A 67 -4.72 1.80 9.75
C ILE A 67 -5.06 3.19 9.22
N THR A 68 -4.15 4.13 9.44
CA THR A 68 -4.24 5.47 8.86
C THR A 68 -3.75 5.43 7.41
N LEU A 69 -4.65 5.70 6.46
CA LEU A 69 -4.27 5.84 5.06
C LEU A 69 -3.72 7.24 4.79
N VAL A 70 -2.55 7.30 4.15
CA VAL A 70 -1.86 8.51 3.74
C VAL A 70 -1.73 8.53 2.22
N PRO A 71 -2.62 9.26 1.51
CA PRO A 71 -2.44 9.54 0.10
C PRO A 71 -1.28 10.52 -0.10
N VAL A 72 -0.34 10.16 -0.97
CA VAL A 72 0.82 11.00 -1.31
C VAL A 72 0.59 11.63 -2.68
N GLU A 73 0.74 12.95 -2.75
CA GLU A 73 0.76 13.67 -4.02
C GLU A 73 2.12 13.51 -4.69
N ASN A 74 2.12 13.21 -5.98
CA ASN A 74 3.34 13.12 -6.76
C ASN A 74 3.84 14.54 -7.08
N THR A 75 4.94 14.94 -6.46
CA THR A 75 5.69 16.17 -6.71
C THR A 75 6.88 15.97 -7.66
N PHE A 76 7.37 14.73 -7.80
CA PHE A 76 8.51 14.38 -8.65
C PHE A 76 8.18 14.47 -10.15
N PHE A 77 7.08 13.83 -10.58
CA PHE A 77 6.52 13.93 -11.93
C PHE A 77 5.38 14.96 -12.04
N GLY A 78 4.92 15.48 -10.89
CA GLY A 78 3.87 16.50 -10.79
C GLY A 78 2.48 15.94 -10.49
N SER A 79 1.62 16.77 -9.90
CA SER A 79 0.39 16.35 -9.21
C SER A 79 -0.70 15.74 -10.10
N MET A 80 -0.55 15.83 -11.43
CA MET A 80 -1.41 15.11 -12.38
C MET A 80 -1.10 13.61 -12.44
N VAL A 81 0.07 13.18 -11.94
CA VAL A 81 0.43 11.77 -11.79
C VAL A 81 -0.08 11.29 -10.43
N THR A 82 -1.11 10.44 -10.44
CA THR A 82 -1.88 10.09 -9.22
C THR A 82 -1.76 8.63 -8.82
N VAL A 83 -0.96 7.84 -9.53
CA VAL A 83 -0.79 6.39 -9.31
C VAL A 83 0.30 6.10 -8.28
N SER A 84 0.11 5.06 -7.46
CA SER A 84 1.08 4.68 -6.42
C SER A 84 2.43 4.25 -6.99
N GLY A 85 2.45 3.63 -8.17
CA GLY A 85 3.68 3.07 -8.74
C GLY A 85 4.67 4.08 -9.29
N LEU A 86 4.31 5.37 -9.27
CA LEU A 86 5.21 6.45 -9.68
C LEU A 86 5.60 7.36 -8.51
N LEU A 87 5.23 7.01 -7.27
CA LEU A 87 5.68 7.69 -6.07
C LEU A 87 7.15 7.35 -5.78
N THR A 88 7.88 8.32 -5.24
CA THR A 88 9.27 8.14 -4.82
C THR A 88 9.39 7.87 -3.32
N GLY A 89 10.53 7.36 -2.88
CA GLY A 89 10.81 7.16 -1.46
C GLY A 89 10.91 8.48 -0.69
N ASP A 90 11.54 9.48 -1.28
CA ASP A 90 11.70 10.82 -0.68
C ASP A 90 10.34 11.51 -0.47
N GLU A 91 9.37 11.34 -1.38
CA GLU A 91 8.01 11.87 -1.21
C GLU A 91 7.30 11.24 -0.01
N VAL A 92 7.43 9.92 0.12
CA VAL A 92 6.87 9.18 1.27
C VAL A 92 7.52 9.64 2.57
N LEU A 93 8.85 9.75 2.60
CA LEU A 93 9.58 10.23 3.77
C LEU A 93 9.14 11.64 4.18
N ALA A 94 8.99 12.55 3.22
CA ALA A 94 8.58 13.92 3.48
C ALA A 94 7.20 14.01 4.13
N VAL A 95 6.26 13.15 3.73
CA VAL A 95 4.90 13.11 4.30
C VAL A 95 4.87 12.43 5.68
N LEU A 96 5.68 11.40 5.89
CA LEU A 96 5.62 10.56 7.09
C LEU A 96 6.50 11.02 8.25
N GLN A 97 7.55 11.83 8.01
CA GLN A 97 8.59 12.14 9.00
C GLN A 97 8.10 12.70 10.35
N ASN A 98 6.91 13.29 10.42
CA ASN A 98 6.36 13.89 11.65
C ASN A 98 4.99 13.30 12.06
N GLY A 99 4.59 12.18 11.47
CA GLY A 99 3.31 11.51 11.78
C GLY A 99 3.43 10.52 12.94
N ASP A 100 2.30 10.18 13.54
CA ASP A 100 2.20 8.94 14.34
C ASP A 100 2.14 7.75 13.38
N LEU A 101 3.17 6.90 13.42
CA LEU A 101 3.32 5.77 12.52
C LEU A 101 2.86 4.44 13.15
N GLY A 102 2.46 4.45 14.43
CA GLY A 102 2.07 3.24 15.16
C GLY A 102 3.17 2.17 15.15
N ASP A 103 2.76 0.93 14.87
CA ASP A 103 3.61 -0.26 14.79
C ASP A 103 4.42 -0.34 13.48
N GLY A 104 4.10 0.46 12.46
CA GLY A 104 4.84 0.44 11.20
C GLY A 104 4.14 1.08 10.00
N VAL A 105 4.84 1.05 8.87
CA VAL A 105 4.40 1.62 7.61
C VAL A 105 4.26 0.53 6.55
N LEU A 106 3.13 0.55 5.84
CA LEU A 106 2.80 -0.32 4.72
C LEU A 106 2.97 0.45 3.41
N LEU A 107 3.88 -0.02 2.56
CA LEU A 107 4.15 0.57 1.24
C LEU A 107 3.63 -0.36 0.13
N PRO A 108 3.01 0.20 -0.93
CA PRO A 108 2.55 -0.60 -2.06
C PRO A 108 3.75 -1.12 -2.86
N ARG A 109 3.74 -2.42 -3.18
CA ARG A 109 4.76 -3.08 -4.01
C ARG A 109 4.98 -2.40 -5.36
N ALA A 110 3.94 -1.75 -5.89
CA ALA A 110 4.00 -1.02 -7.15
C ALA A 110 4.98 0.15 -7.15
N MET A 111 5.37 0.71 -5.98
CA MET A 111 6.37 1.78 -5.88
C MET A 111 7.79 1.32 -6.24
N PHE A 112 8.03 0.02 -6.17
CA PHE A 112 9.35 -0.58 -6.34
C PHE A 112 9.49 -1.17 -7.74
N ASP A 113 10.73 -1.30 -8.19
CA ASP A 113 11.08 -1.92 -9.47
C ASP A 113 10.53 -3.36 -9.63
N ALA A 114 10.76 -3.97 -10.79
CA ALA A 114 10.27 -5.32 -11.05
C ALA A 114 10.79 -6.37 -10.05
N LYS A 115 11.91 -6.12 -9.37
CA LYS A 115 12.45 -7.01 -8.32
C LYS A 115 11.86 -6.71 -6.95
N GLY A 116 11.44 -5.47 -6.71
CA GLY A 116 10.94 -5.00 -5.42
C GLY A 116 12.03 -4.39 -4.56
N ASP A 117 13.16 -4.00 -5.17
CA ASP A 117 14.37 -3.63 -4.45
C ASP A 117 14.42 -2.13 -4.15
N VAL A 118 14.13 -1.30 -5.15
CA VAL A 118 14.28 0.17 -5.06
C VAL A 118 13.10 0.91 -5.67
N THR A 119 12.81 2.10 -5.14
CA THR A 119 11.92 3.11 -5.70
C THR A 119 12.56 3.84 -6.89
N LEU A 120 11.83 4.76 -7.53
CA LEU A 120 12.30 5.53 -8.68
C LEU A 120 13.46 6.50 -8.37
N ASP A 121 13.68 6.81 -7.10
CA ASP A 121 14.77 7.62 -6.56
C ASP A 121 15.80 6.79 -5.78
N ASP A 122 15.93 5.50 -6.13
CA ASP A 122 16.94 4.57 -5.61
C ASP A 122 16.87 4.31 -4.09
N ARG A 123 15.71 4.50 -3.46
CA ARG A 123 15.51 4.14 -2.05
C ARG A 123 15.05 2.70 -1.90
N THR A 124 15.71 1.95 -1.02
CA THR A 124 15.20 0.64 -0.59
C THR A 124 14.17 0.81 0.53
N ALA A 125 13.34 -0.21 0.75
CA ALA A 125 12.46 -0.24 1.93
C ALA A 125 13.26 -0.12 3.25
N GLY A 126 14.49 -0.66 3.28
CA GLY A 126 15.40 -0.55 4.43
C GLY A 126 15.93 0.88 4.66
N ASP A 127 16.12 1.66 3.60
CA ASP A 127 16.51 3.07 3.73
C ASP A 127 15.37 3.91 4.33
N ILE A 128 14.13 3.60 3.92
CA ILE A 128 12.91 4.24 4.45
C ILE A 128 12.71 3.82 5.92
N GLU A 129 12.84 2.54 6.24
CA GLU A 129 12.77 2.00 7.61
C GLU A 129 13.80 2.68 8.53
N SER A 130 15.04 2.79 8.06
CA SER A 130 16.13 3.43 8.80
C SER A 130 15.86 4.91 9.10
N HIS A 131 15.18 5.62 8.19
CA HIS A 131 14.78 7.02 8.38
C HIS A 131 13.59 7.16 9.32
N LEU A 132 12.55 6.35 9.15
CA LEU A 132 11.30 6.46 9.92
C LEU A 132 11.38 5.83 11.32
N LYS A 133 12.40 4.99 11.58
CA LYS A 133 12.62 4.31 12.88
C LYS A 133 11.47 3.39 13.31
N VAL A 134 10.64 2.97 12.36
CA VAL A 134 9.55 1.99 12.55
C VAL A 134 9.60 0.98 11.42
N PRO A 135 9.13 -0.27 11.62
CA PRO A 135 9.08 -1.28 10.58
C PRO A 135 8.43 -0.77 9.29
N VAL A 136 9.07 -1.01 8.14
CA VAL A 136 8.50 -0.75 6.82
C VAL A 136 8.27 -2.08 6.13
N ARG A 137 7.05 -2.30 5.65
CA ARG A 137 6.69 -3.53 4.93
C ARG A 137 6.10 -3.19 3.57
N VAL A 138 6.62 -3.86 2.56
CA VAL A 138 6.09 -3.79 1.20
C VAL A 138 4.96 -4.80 1.08
N THR A 139 3.85 -4.41 0.46
CA THR A 139 2.69 -5.29 0.29
C THR A 139 2.12 -5.21 -1.13
N SER A 140 1.76 -6.37 -1.66
CA SER A 140 1.17 -6.55 -2.99
C SER A 140 -0.28 -7.05 -2.94
N SER A 141 -0.75 -7.53 -1.78
CA SER A 141 -2.08 -8.14 -1.63
C SER A 141 -2.64 -8.00 -0.21
N MET A 142 -3.96 -8.14 -0.05
CA MET A 142 -4.63 -8.07 1.26
C MET A 142 -4.14 -9.16 2.24
N PRO A 143 -4.01 -10.44 1.87
CA PRO A 143 -3.50 -11.46 2.78
C PRO A 143 -2.07 -11.18 3.25
N GLU A 144 -1.20 -10.75 2.33
CA GLU A 144 0.18 -10.37 2.68
C GLU A 144 0.18 -9.17 3.64
N MET A 145 -0.62 -8.14 3.37
CA MET A 145 -0.76 -6.98 4.26
C MET A 145 -1.15 -7.40 5.68
N LEU A 146 -2.11 -8.31 5.84
CA LEU A 146 -2.53 -8.79 7.15
C LEU A 146 -1.45 -9.58 7.88
N SER A 147 -0.68 -10.41 7.15
CA SER A 147 0.41 -11.18 7.75
C SER A 147 1.51 -10.31 8.38
N HIS A 148 1.70 -9.08 7.88
CA HIS A 148 2.69 -8.16 8.44
C HIS A 148 2.39 -7.77 9.89
N PHE A 149 1.11 -7.71 10.29
CA PHE A 149 0.72 -7.39 11.68
C PHE A 149 1.04 -8.49 12.70
N GLU A 150 1.39 -9.69 12.23
CA GLU A 150 1.96 -10.74 13.09
C GLU A 150 3.44 -10.51 13.38
N THR A 151 4.14 -9.76 12.50
CA THR A 151 5.60 -9.55 12.55
C THR A 151 6.03 -8.15 12.96
N MET A 152 5.13 -7.17 12.94
CA MET A 152 5.41 -5.78 13.37
C MET A 152 5.37 -5.60 14.89
N ARG A 153 5.09 -6.66 15.67
CA ARG A 153 5.04 -6.66 17.15
C ARG A 153 6.40 -6.86 17.81
#